data_AF-A0A915IJ45-F1
#
_entry.id   AF-A0A915IJ45-F1
#
_cell.length_a   1.000
_cell.length_b   1.000
_cell.length_c   1.000
_cell.angle_alpha   90.00
_cell.angle_beta   90.00
_cell.angle_gamma   90.00
#
_symmetry.space_group_name_H-M   'P 1'
#
loop_
_entity.id
_entity.type
_entity.pdbx_description
1 polymer ?
#
loop_
_entity_poly.entity_id
_entity_poly.type
_entity_poly.pdbx_seq_one_letter_code
_entity_poly.pdbx_strand_id
1 'polypeptide(L)'
;MGNKISGLTRVGGVCEAENACTVLEGFDFSAALVGAHEIAHALGVNHDEPNCDSTHIMAQSLGPGRIGWSSCSIRELQTEMSKLDDDGRNCLRETSSHKPALDLDGLPLPGIQFNANDQCALVFSPNHRQRPVPREASDNICHMMFCGLGFIGPIISSNPALEGTICGQDKYCQYGQCIQFPTGINGYPVSINGQWSSWSSIDCAQCSCGPVLGSIGVMASSRACSDPIPSDGGRTCYGSKIRASICKEFCPFAKFTSKSYVKRVCLERKRRSFDYALLGTGIRLVNSPCKILRHIWFHSGYSLRDTDEHNLHIYIEQSCLRNEILICFRGTLDYK
;
A
#
# COMPACT_ATOMS: atom_id res chain seq x y z
N MET A 1 -11.70 17.28 -2.51
CA MET A 1 -11.82 16.30 -3.62
C MET A 1 -13.26 16.35 -4.05
N GLY A 2 -13.54 16.71 -5.32
CA GLY A 2 -14.91 16.80 -5.81
C GLY A 2 -15.58 15.43 -5.83
N ASN A 3 -16.89 15.38 -5.62
CA ASN A 3 -17.69 14.16 -5.73
C ASN A 3 -17.54 13.59 -7.14
N LYS A 4 -16.68 12.57 -7.30
CA LYS A 4 -16.54 11.86 -8.57
C LYS A 4 -17.64 10.82 -8.65
N ILE A 5 -18.60 11.04 -9.54
CA ILE A 5 -19.66 10.07 -9.86
C ILE A 5 -19.04 9.00 -10.76
N SER A 6 -19.13 7.73 -10.36
CA SER A 6 -18.55 6.60 -11.11
C SER A 6 -19.62 5.76 -11.84
N GLY A 7 -20.90 6.03 -11.59
CA GLY A 7 -22.03 5.34 -12.19
C GLY A 7 -23.30 6.20 -12.14
N LEU A 8 -24.24 5.91 -13.05
CA LEU A 8 -25.55 6.55 -13.10
C LEU A 8 -26.59 5.60 -13.71
N THR A 9 -27.74 5.54 -13.07
CA THR A 9 -28.92 4.81 -13.51
C THR A 9 -30.20 5.48 -12.98
N ARG A 10 -31.36 5.10 -13.49
CA ARG A 10 -32.64 5.54 -12.94
C ARG A 10 -33.12 4.57 -11.86
N VAL A 11 -33.48 5.10 -10.69
CA VAL A 11 -34.03 4.28 -9.60
C VAL A 11 -35.36 3.66 -10.01
N GLY A 12 -35.51 2.34 -9.87
CA GLY A 12 -36.72 1.58 -10.22
C GLY A 12 -37.02 1.48 -11.72
N GLY A 13 -36.03 1.78 -12.58
CA GLY A 13 -36.22 1.82 -14.04
C GLY A 13 -36.12 0.46 -14.76
N VAL A 14 -35.80 -0.64 -14.06
CA VAL A 14 -35.38 -1.91 -14.70
C VAL A 14 -36.39 -2.49 -15.71
N CYS A 15 -37.69 -2.31 -15.51
CA CYS A 15 -38.74 -2.80 -16.41
C CYS A 15 -39.41 -1.70 -17.26
N GLU A 16 -38.82 -0.50 -17.28
CA GLU A 16 -39.28 0.60 -18.10
C GLU A 16 -38.36 0.74 -19.32
N ALA A 17 -38.89 0.53 -20.53
CA ALA A 17 -38.09 0.42 -21.76
C ALA A 17 -37.14 1.62 -22.01
N GLU A 18 -37.55 2.84 -21.62
CA GLU A 18 -36.75 4.06 -21.79
C GLU A 18 -35.72 4.28 -20.67
N ASN A 19 -35.86 3.54 -19.56
CA ASN A 19 -35.13 3.77 -18.31
C ASN A 19 -34.32 2.56 -17.83
N ALA A 20 -34.44 1.41 -18.49
CA ALA A 20 -33.70 0.18 -18.21
C ALA A 20 -32.25 0.25 -18.72
N CYS A 21 -31.53 1.31 -18.36
CA CYS A 21 -30.14 1.53 -18.75
C CYS A 21 -29.29 1.99 -17.57
N THR A 22 -28.02 1.62 -17.61
CA THR A 22 -27.02 1.96 -16.59
C THR A 22 -25.72 2.31 -17.29
N VAL A 23 -25.08 3.39 -16.85
CA VAL A 23 -23.78 3.83 -17.35
C VAL A 23 -22.81 3.89 -16.18
N LEU A 24 -21.62 3.34 -16.35
CA LEU A 24 -20.57 3.38 -15.33
C LEU A 24 -19.19 3.50 -15.94
N GLU A 25 -18.27 4.00 -15.12
CA GLU A 25 -16.85 4.14 -15.43
C GLU A 25 -16.10 2.86 -15.03
N GLY A 26 -15.50 2.19 -16.01
CA GLY A 26 -14.91 0.86 -15.86
C GLY A 26 -13.39 0.83 -15.97
N PHE A 27 -12.66 1.42 -15.03
CA PHE A 27 -11.18 1.46 -15.10
C PHE A 27 -10.46 0.27 -14.46
N ASP A 28 -11.09 -0.37 -13.49
CA ASP A 28 -10.50 -1.46 -12.73
C ASP A 28 -11.59 -2.38 -12.17
N PHE A 29 -11.20 -3.34 -11.34
CA PHE A 29 -12.14 -4.31 -10.77
C PHE A 29 -13.20 -3.70 -9.84
N SER A 30 -13.03 -2.47 -9.34
CA SER A 30 -14.09 -1.76 -8.61
C SER A 30 -15.33 -1.49 -9.48
N ALA A 31 -15.18 -1.49 -10.81
CA ALA A 31 -16.28 -1.36 -11.75
C ALA A 31 -17.37 -2.43 -11.55
N ALA A 32 -17.01 -3.62 -11.04
CA ALA A 32 -17.99 -4.65 -10.71
C ALA A 32 -18.86 -4.24 -9.52
N LEU A 33 -18.28 -3.59 -8.50
CA LEU A 33 -19.01 -3.09 -7.33
C LEU A 33 -19.87 -1.87 -7.71
N VAL A 34 -19.34 -0.97 -8.55
CA VAL A 34 -20.11 0.15 -9.11
C VAL A 34 -21.27 -0.40 -9.95
N GLY A 35 -21.03 -1.41 -10.80
CA GLY A 35 -22.08 -2.04 -11.59
C GLY A 35 -23.17 -2.67 -10.73
N ALA A 36 -22.79 -3.38 -9.66
CA ALA A 36 -23.75 -3.91 -8.70
C ALA A 36 -24.57 -2.79 -8.03
N HIS A 37 -23.92 -1.71 -7.60
CA HIS A 37 -24.57 -0.53 -7.03
C HIS A 37 -25.61 0.08 -7.97
N GLU A 38 -25.24 0.33 -9.22
CA GLU A 38 -26.16 0.91 -10.19
C GLU A 38 -27.29 -0.06 -10.62
N ILE A 39 -27.02 -1.36 -10.69
CA ILE A 39 -28.07 -2.37 -10.92
C ILE A 39 -29.07 -2.36 -9.76
N ALA A 40 -28.61 -2.23 -8.52
CA ALA A 40 -29.51 -2.15 -7.37
C ALA A 40 -30.38 -0.89 -7.39
N HIS A 41 -29.84 0.26 -7.79
CA HIS A 41 -30.68 1.44 -8.09
C HIS A 41 -31.72 1.12 -9.15
N ALA A 42 -31.34 0.51 -10.28
CA ALA A 42 -32.30 0.12 -11.33
C ALA A 42 -33.43 -0.79 -10.79
N LEU A 43 -33.11 -1.62 -9.80
CA LEU A 43 -34.02 -2.49 -9.06
C LEU A 43 -34.80 -1.79 -7.91
N GLY A 44 -34.70 -0.47 -7.80
CA GLY A 44 -35.48 0.35 -6.86
C GLY A 44 -34.85 0.58 -5.49
N VAL A 45 -33.58 0.23 -5.32
CA VAL A 45 -32.86 0.38 -4.04
C VAL A 45 -32.18 1.74 -3.96
N ASN A 46 -32.39 2.49 -2.88
CA ASN A 46 -31.73 3.77 -2.64
C ASN A 46 -30.41 3.59 -1.88
N HIS A 47 -29.67 4.70 -1.69
CA HIS A 47 -28.51 4.70 -0.81
C HIS A 47 -28.89 4.32 0.63
N ASP A 48 -27.96 3.66 1.32
CA ASP A 48 -28.14 3.28 2.72
C ASP A 48 -28.25 4.50 3.66
N GLU A 49 -27.52 5.58 3.38
CA GLU A 49 -27.54 6.78 4.19
C GLU A 49 -28.86 7.60 4.07
N PRO A 50 -29.30 8.27 5.15
CA PRO A 50 -28.68 8.36 6.48
C PRO A 50 -29.16 7.28 7.48
N ASN A 51 -30.09 6.42 7.08
CA ASN A 51 -30.86 5.59 8.01
C ASN A 51 -30.28 4.19 8.21
N CYS A 52 -29.35 3.77 7.37
CA CYS A 52 -28.77 2.43 7.36
C CYS A 52 -27.24 2.49 7.35
N ASP A 53 -26.61 1.38 7.70
CA ASP A 53 -25.15 1.31 7.84
C ASP A 53 -24.45 1.44 6.48
N SER A 54 -23.58 2.44 6.34
CA SER A 54 -22.86 2.79 5.11
C SER A 54 -21.62 1.92 4.84
N THR A 55 -21.66 0.67 5.29
CA THR A 55 -20.59 -0.34 5.12
C THR A 55 -20.88 -1.33 4.01
N HIS A 56 -21.95 -1.11 3.23
CA HIS A 56 -22.43 -2.02 2.18
C HIS A 56 -22.34 -1.38 0.79
N ILE A 57 -22.69 -2.15 -0.25
CA ILE A 57 -22.60 -1.74 -1.67
C ILE A 57 -23.38 -0.43 -1.92
N MET A 58 -24.52 -0.23 -1.26
CA MET A 58 -25.39 0.94 -1.47
C MET A 58 -24.97 2.19 -0.69
N ALA A 59 -23.80 2.20 -0.05
CA ALA A 59 -23.23 3.45 0.48
C ALA A 59 -22.95 4.45 -0.65
N GLN A 60 -23.05 5.75 -0.37
CA GLN A 60 -22.82 6.84 -1.34
C GLN A 60 -21.41 6.91 -1.95
N SER A 61 -20.47 6.11 -1.44
CA SER A 61 -19.07 6.11 -1.86
C SER A 61 -18.54 4.68 -1.93
N LEU A 62 -17.44 4.49 -2.65
CA LEU A 62 -16.66 3.27 -2.53
C LEU A 62 -15.86 3.29 -1.23
N GLY A 63 -15.60 2.10 -0.66
CA GLY A 63 -14.92 2.01 0.62
C GLY A 63 -14.57 0.58 1.04
N PRO A 64 -13.85 0.45 2.18
CA PRO A 64 -13.44 -0.84 2.73
C PRO A 64 -14.65 -1.75 3.00
N GLY A 65 -14.55 -3.01 2.59
CA GLY A 65 -15.55 -4.05 2.91
C GLY A 65 -16.94 -3.90 2.31
N ARG A 66 -17.15 -2.92 1.42
CA ARG A 66 -18.46 -2.63 0.79
C ARG A 66 -18.79 -3.59 -0.34
N ILE A 67 -18.93 -4.87 -0.01
CA ILE A 67 -19.12 -5.97 -0.97
C ILE A 67 -20.40 -6.78 -0.72
N GLY A 68 -21.13 -6.47 0.35
CA GLY A 68 -22.39 -7.09 0.71
C GLY A 68 -23.56 -6.10 0.63
N TRP A 69 -24.77 -6.61 0.83
CA TRP A 69 -26.01 -5.83 0.85
C TRP A 69 -26.47 -5.58 2.28
N SER A 70 -26.94 -4.36 2.57
CA SER A 70 -27.51 -4.06 3.88
C SER A 70 -28.92 -4.69 4.01
N SER A 71 -29.40 -4.84 5.24
CA SER A 71 -30.79 -5.27 5.48
C SER A 71 -31.81 -4.27 4.92
N CYS A 72 -31.44 -3.00 4.76
CA CYS A 72 -32.26 -1.98 4.13
C CYS A 72 -32.32 -2.17 2.62
N SER A 73 -31.17 -2.39 1.96
CA SER A 73 -31.10 -2.67 0.53
C SER A 73 -31.97 -3.87 0.16
N ILE A 74 -31.88 -4.95 0.96
CA ILE A 74 -32.68 -6.16 0.75
C ILE A 74 -34.18 -5.87 0.89
N ARG A 75 -34.58 -5.09 1.90
CA ARG A 75 -35.99 -4.72 2.12
C ARG A 75 -36.55 -3.86 0.99
N GLU A 76 -35.78 -2.89 0.51
CA GLU A 76 -36.20 -2.03 -0.61
C GLU A 76 -36.33 -2.83 -1.90
N LEU A 77 -35.37 -3.70 -2.19
CA LEU A 77 -35.46 -4.63 -3.32
C LEU A 77 -36.72 -5.48 -3.25
N GLN A 78 -36.98 -6.12 -2.11
CA GLN A 78 -38.19 -6.95 -1.92
C GLN A 78 -39.48 -6.15 -2.11
N THR A 79 -39.50 -4.91 -1.60
CA THR A 79 -40.63 -3.99 -1.76
C THR A 79 -40.86 -3.67 -3.23
N GLU A 80 -39.81 -3.36 -3.98
CA GLU A 80 -39.93 -3.04 -5.40
C GLU A 80 -40.34 -4.26 -6.23
N MET A 81 -39.78 -5.43 -5.96
CA MET A 81 -40.20 -6.68 -6.62
C MET A 81 -41.69 -6.97 -6.38
N SER A 82 -42.18 -6.74 -5.16
CA SER A 82 -43.59 -6.96 -4.82
C SER A 82 -44.51 -6.00 -5.57
N LYS A 83 -44.14 -4.70 -5.66
CA LYS A 83 -44.89 -3.72 -6.46
C LYS A 83 -44.94 -4.08 -7.94
N LEU A 84 -43.80 -4.50 -8.52
CA LEU A 84 -43.75 -4.89 -9.93
C LEU A 84 -44.63 -6.13 -10.21
N ASP A 85 -44.66 -7.08 -9.28
CA ASP A 85 -45.54 -8.25 -9.35
C ASP A 85 -47.02 -7.83 -9.24
N ASP A 86 -47.37 -7.01 -8.25
CA ASP A 86 -48.74 -6.52 -8.00
C ASP A 86 -49.27 -5.70 -9.19
N ASP A 87 -48.42 -4.91 -9.82
CA ASP A 87 -48.74 -4.12 -11.03
C ASP A 87 -48.79 -4.97 -12.31
N GLY A 88 -48.35 -6.23 -12.26
CA GLY A 88 -48.23 -7.11 -13.43
C GLY A 88 -47.18 -6.63 -14.45
N ARG A 89 -46.19 -5.84 -14.01
CA ARG A 89 -45.14 -5.24 -14.87
C ARG A 89 -43.75 -5.88 -14.65
N ASN A 90 -43.67 -6.95 -13.88
CA ASN A 90 -42.40 -7.58 -13.54
C ASN A 90 -41.77 -8.36 -14.72
N CYS A 91 -41.00 -7.64 -15.54
CA CYS A 91 -40.21 -8.18 -16.64
C CYS A 91 -39.12 -9.19 -16.21
N LEU A 92 -38.74 -9.21 -14.91
CA LEU A 92 -37.69 -10.11 -14.39
C LEU A 92 -38.20 -11.53 -14.12
N ARG A 93 -39.52 -11.75 -14.19
CA ARG A 93 -40.13 -13.09 -14.09
C ARG A 93 -40.01 -13.88 -15.39
N GLU A 94 -39.81 -13.20 -16.52
CA GLU A 94 -39.66 -13.82 -17.82
C GLU A 94 -38.24 -14.31 -18.04
N THR A 95 -38.04 -15.63 -18.05
CA THR A 95 -36.77 -16.22 -18.47
C THR A 95 -36.74 -16.25 -19.99
N SER A 96 -36.09 -15.26 -20.63
CA SER A 96 -35.84 -15.30 -22.07
C SER A 96 -35.02 -16.56 -22.40
N SER A 97 -35.64 -17.50 -23.10
CA SER A 97 -35.07 -18.76 -23.60
C SER A 97 -34.04 -18.59 -24.74
N HIS A 98 -33.63 -17.37 -25.06
CA HIS A 98 -32.92 -17.06 -26.31
C HIS A 98 -31.40 -16.98 -26.20
N LYS A 99 -30.82 -17.05 -25.00
CA LYS A 99 -29.37 -17.22 -24.81
C LYS A 99 -29.14 -18.15 -23.62
N PRO A 100 -28.30 -19.19 -23.76
CA PRO A 100 -27.85 -19.92 -22.58
C PRO A 100 -27.22 -18.90 -21.62
N ALA A 101 -27.59 -18.96 -20.34
CA ALA A 101 -26.86 -18.26 -19.30
C ALA A 101 -25.37 -18.58 -19.51
N LEU A 102 -24.51 -17.56 -19.41
CA LEU A 102 -23.08 -17.79 -19.46
C LEU A 102 -22.76 -18.83 -18.39
N ASP A 103 -22.24 -19.98 -18.81
CA ASP A 103 -21.86 -21.04 -17.88
C ASP A 103 -20.62 -20.56 -17.12
N LEU A 104 -20.86 -20.06 -15.92
CA LEU A 104 -19.82 -19.62 -15.00
C LEU A 104 -19.34 -20.77 -14.12
N ASP A 105 -20.00 -21.94 -14.18
CA ASP A 105 -19.65 -23.08 -13.36
C ASP A 105 -18.29 -23.64 -13.80
N GLY A 106 -17.44 -23.94 -12.83
CA GLY A 106 -16.09 -24.44 -13.07
C GLY A 106 -15.07 -23.39 -13.54
N LEU A 107 -15.46 -22.11 -13.74
CA LEU A 107 -14.48 -21.04 -13.97
C LEU A 107 -13.71 -20.75 -12.67
N PRO A 108 -12.37 -20.52 -12.75
CA PRO A 108 -11.59 -20.15 -11.59
C PRO A 108 -12.03 -18.77 -11.07
N LEU A 109 -12.10 -18.64 -9.75
CA LEU A 109 -12.43 -17.37 -9.11
C LEU A 109 -11.47 -16.25 -9.59
N PRO A 110 -11.94 -15.00 -9.72
CA PRO A 110 -11.14 -13.93 -10.31
C PRO A 110 -9.79 -13.69 -9.62
N GLY A 111 -9.72 -13.83 -8.30
CA GLY A 111 -8.49 -13.70 -7.52
C GLY A 111 -7.47 -14.84 -7.70
N ILE A 112 -7.90 -15.96 -8.30
CA ILE A 112 -7.01 -17.04 -8.76
C ILE A 112 -6.39 -16.69 -10.11
N GLN A 113 -7.14 -15.98 -10.97
CA GLN A 113 -6.66 -15.54 -12.29
C GLN A 113 -5.80 -14.27 -12.19
N PHE A 114 -6.16 -13.38 -11.27
CA PHE A 114 -5.50 -12.11 -11.02
C PHE A 114 -5.08 -12.07 -9.55
N ASN A 115 -3.82 -12.39 -9.27
CA ASN A 115 -3.32 -12.29 -7.90
C ASN A 115 -3.30 -10.82 -7.44
N ALA A 116 -2.99 -10.59 -6.17
CA ALA A 116 -3.00 -9.24 -5.60
C ALA A 116 -2.04 -8.25 -6.30
N ASN A 117 -0.90 -8.73 -6.82
CA ASN A 117 0.03 -7.89 -7.58
C ASN A 117 -0.53 -7.52 -8.95
N ASP A 118 -1.22 -8.45 -9.62
CA ASP A 118 -1.88 -8.22 -10.91
C ASP A 118 -3.00 -7.20 -10.76
N GLN A 119 -3.80 -7.31 -9.69
CA GLN A 119 -4.85 -6.35 -9.37
C GLN A 119 -4.27 -4.94 -9.18
N CYS A 120 -3.18 -4.77 -8.42
CA CYS A 120 -2.49 -3.48 -8.29
C CYS A 120 -1.90 -2.98 -9.61
N ALA A 121 -1.36 -3.88 -10.43
CA ALA A 121 -0.74 -3.53 -11.70
C ALA A 121 -1.75 -3.02 -12.72
N LEU A 122 -2.96 -3.60 -12.73
CA LEU A 122 -4.08 -3.23 -13.60
C LEU A 122 -4.70 -1.88 -13.21
N VAL A 123 -4.92 -1.64 -11.92
CA VAL A 123 -5.56 -0.41 -11.43
C VAL A 123 -4.66 0.81 -11.64
N PHE A 124 -3.38 0.70 -11.31
CA PHE A 124 -2.49 1.86 -11.20
C PHE A 124 -1.46 1.94 -12.32
N SER A 125 -0.53 0.99 -12.36
CA SER A 125 0.44 0.85 -13.44
C SER A 125 1.18 -0.49 -13.34
N PRO A 126 1.82 -0.98 -14.42
CA PRO A 126 2.54 -2.26 -14.43
C PRO A 126 3.64 -2.42 -13.36
N ASN A 127 4.06 -1.33 -12.70
CA ASN A 127 5.07 -1.33 -11.63
C ASN A 127 4.49 -1.31 -10.21
N HIS A 128 3.18 -1.15 -10.06
CA HIS A 128 2.52 -1.21 -8.76
C HIS A 128 2.36 -2.65 -8.31
N ARG A 129 2.62 -2.88 -7.02
CA ARG A 129 2.50 -4.18 -6.38
C ARG A 129 1.69 -4.04 -5.09
N GLN A 130 1.16 -5.16 -4.61
CA GLN A 130 0.49 -5.22 -3.33
C GLN A 130 1.48 -4.86 -2.21
N ARG A 131 1.00 -4.10 -1.23
CA ARG A 131 1.78 -3.68 -0.07
C ARG A 131 0.99 -4.01 1.20
N PRO A 132 1.59 -4.73 2.18
CA PRO A 132 0.98 -4.86 3.49
C PRO A 132 1.00 -3.50 4.20
N VAL A 133 -0.09 -3.16 4.87
CA VAL A 133 -0.15 -1.97 5.74
C VAL A 133 0.38 -2.35 7.13
N PRO A 134 1.25 -1.55 7.76
CA PRO A 134 1.86 -1.91 9.04
C PRO A 134 0.95 -1.84 10.27
N ARG A 135 -0.35 -1.53 10.11
CA ARG A 135 -1.25 -1.21 11.22
C ARG A 135 -2.37 -2.24 11.28
N GLU A 136 -2.19 -3.16 12.23
CA GLU A 136 -3.17 -4.15 12.72
C GLU A 136 -3.39 -5.42 11.89
N ALA A 137 -3.79 -6.49 12.62
CA ALA A 137 -4.11 -7.81 12.08
C ALA A 137 -5.55 -7.90 11.52
N SER A 138 -6.36 -6.86 11.73
CA SER A 138 -7.72 -6.66 11.22
C SER A 138 -7.74 -6.08 9.80
N ASP A 139 -6.65 -5.46 9.35
CA ASP A 139 -6.43 -5.01 7.96
C ASP A 139 -6.08 -6.20 7.07
N ASN A 140 -7.08 -7.04 6.79
CA ASN A 140 -6.95 -8.11 5.82
C ASN A 140 -7.19 -7.58 4.39
N ILE A 141 -6.43 -8.11 3.44
CA ILE A 141 -6.48 -7.69 2.04
C ILE A 141 -7.87 -7.87 1.40
N CYS A 142 -8.70 -8.77 1.94
CA CYS A 142 -10.05 -9.04 1.48
C CYS A 142 -11.04 -7.92 1.86
N HIS A 143 -10.73 -7.15 2.89
CA HIS A 143 -11.50 -5.98 3.28
C HIS A 143 -11.07 -4.73 2.52
N MET A 144 -9.75 -4.52 2.37
CA MET A 144 -9.18 -3.45 1.55
C MET A 144 -7.76 -3.80 1.12
N MET A 145 -7.48 -3.70 -0.19
CA MET A 145 -6.13 -3.85 -0.72
C MET A 145 -5.40 -2.52 -0.79
N PHE A 146 -4.08 -2.58 -0.63
CA PHE A 146 -3.20 -1.43 -0.73
C PHE A 146 -2.08 -1.70 -1.73
N CYS A 147 -1.79 -0.71 -2.56
CA CYS A 147 -0.83 -0.80 -3.66
C CYS A 147 0.25 0.28 -3.53
N GLY A 148 1.44 0.02 -4.06
CA GLY A 148 2.49 1.03 -4.09
C GLY A 148 3.67 0.69 -5.01
N LEU A 149 4.46 1.72 -5.32
CA LEU A 149 5.70 1.60 -6.09
C LEU A 149 6.87 1.19 -5.19
N GLY A 150 7.41 -0.01 -5.41
CA GLY A 150 8.51 -0.55 -4.63
C GLY A 150 8.19 -0.62 -3.13
N PHE A 151 9.21 -0.49 -2.27
CA PHE A 151 9.05 -0.57 -0.80
C PHE A 151 8.97 0.79 -0.08
N ILE A 152 9.36 1.89 -0.72
CA ILE A 152 9.49 3.23 -0.07
C ILE A 152 8.50 4.25 -0.67
N GLY A 153 7.72 3.89 -1.69
CA GLY A 153 6.71 4.76 -2.28
C GLY A 153 5.46 4.96 -1.40
N PRO A 154 4.63 5.96 -1.74
CA PRO A 154 3.31 6.13 -1.13
C PRO A 154 2.48 4.86 -1.33
N ILE A 155 1.70 4.52 -0.30
CA ILE A 155 0.72 3.43 -0.34
C ILE A 155 -0.62 4.06 -0.68
N ILE A 156 -1.30 3.50 -1.67
CA ILE A 156 -2.59 3.96 -2.18
C ILE A 156 -3.61 2.85 -1.91
N SER A 157 -4.76 3.20 -1.37
CA SER A 157 -5.89 2.27 -1.23
C SER A 157 -6.45 1.92 -2.60
N SER A 158 -6.77 0.64 -2.79
CA SER A 158 -7.51 0.12 -3.94
C SER A 158 -8.90 -0.33 -3.49
N ASN A 159 -9.55 -1.18 -4.27
CA ASN A 159 -10.72 -1.97 -3.92
C ASN A 159 -10.39 -3.15 -2.96
N PRO A 160 -11.40 -3.74 -2.32
CA PRO A 160 -11.30 -5.07 -1.71
C PRO A 160 -10.73 -6.09 -2.71
N ALA A 161 -9.86 -6.99 -2.24
CA ALA A 161 -9.28 -8.01 -3.12
C ALA A 161 -10.35 -8.94 -3.69
N LEU A 162 -10.13 -9.37 -4.94
CA LEU A 162 -11.05 -10.26 -5.63
C LEU A 162 -11.27 -11.59 -4.88
N GLU A 163 -12.47 -12.15 -5.01
CA GLU A 163 -12.79 -13.50 -4.54
C GLU A 163 -11.76 -14.51 -5.04
N GLY A 164 -11.22 -15.35 -4.15
CA GLY A 164 -10.14 -16.28 -4.44
C GLY A 164 -8.72 -15.72 -4.23
N THR A 165 -8.55 -14.41 -4.00
CA THR A 165 -7.21 -13.83 -3.75
C THR A 165 -6.62 -14.40 -2.47
N ILE A 166 -5.35 -14.81 -2.51
CA ILE A 166 -4.70 -15.39 -1.33
C ILE A 166 -4.36 -14.30 -0.33
N CYS A 167 -4.86 -14.47 0.89
CA CYS A 167 -4.79 -13.48 1.98
C CYS A 167 -3.91 -13.93 3.15
N GLY A 168 -3.42 -15.16 3.11
CA GLY A 168 -2.53 -15.74 4.10
C GLY A 168 -2.13 -17.16 3.71
N GLN A 169 -1.29 -17.78 4.53
CA GLN A 169 -0.92 -19.18 4.32
C GLN A 169 -2.17 -20.05 4.41
N ASP A 170 -2.45 -20.78 3.33
CA ASP A 170 -3.63 -21.64 3.17
C ASP A 170 -4.98 -20.92 3.37
N LYS A 171 -5.03 -19.61 3.07
CA LYS A 171 -6.25 -18.78 3.18
C LYS A 171 -6.53 -17.94 1.94
N TYR A 172 -7.80 -17.72 1.65
CA TYR A 172 -8.25 -16.91 0.53
C TYR A 172 -9.38 -15.95 0.89
N CYS A 173 -9.57 -14.95 0.05
CA CYS A 173 -10.67 -14.00 0.16
C CYS A 173 -11.97 -14.63 -0.32
N GLN A 174 -12.93 -14.73 0.60
CA GLN A 174 -14.29 -15.07 0.29
C GLN A 174 -15.24 -14.15 1.03
N TYR A 175 -16.17 -13.51 0.31
CA TYR A 175 -17.09 -12.52 0.86
C TYR A 175 -16.36 -11.49 1.76
N GLY A 176 -15.20 -11.02 1.30
CA GLY A 176 -14.37 -10.00 1.97
C GLY A 176 -13.73 -10.45 3.28
N GLN A 177 -13.79 -11.75 3.58
CA GLN A 177 -13.13 -12.36 4.72
C GLN A 177 -11.97 -13.24 4.27
N CYS A 178 -10.91 -13.27 5.08
CA CYS A 178 -9.78 -14.16 4.86
C CYS A 178 -10.04 -15.51 5.52
N ILE A 179 -10.58 -16.47 4.75
CA ILE A 179 -11.00 -17.77 5.25
C ILE A 179 -10.03 -18.89 4.85
N GLN A 180 -10.06 -20.00 5.58
CA GLN A 180 -9.21 -21.17 5.32
C GLN A 180 -9.66 -21.91 4.05
N PHE A 181 -8.71 -22.37 3.23
CA PHE A 181 -9.04 -23.29 2.14
C PHE A 181 -9.67 -24.59 2.69
N PRO A 182 -10.68 -25.14 2.01
CA PRO A 182 -11.17 -26.49 2.32
C PRO A 182 -10.01 -27.49 2.23
N THR A 183 -9.78 -28.27 3.29
CA THR A 183 -8.70 -29.27 3.30
C THR A 183 -8.98 -30.37 2.27
N GLY A 184 -8.02 -30.63 1.38
CA GLY A 184 -8.06 -31.75 0.44
C GLY A 184 -8.32 -31.39 -1.03
N ILE A 185 -8.38 -30.10 -1.39
CA ILE A 185 -8.46 -29.69 -2.81
C ILE A 185 -7.05 -29.46 -3.36
N ASN A 186 -6.58 -30.41 -4.19
CA ASN A 186 -5.37 -30.25 -5.00
C ASN A 186 -5.68 -29.33 -6.19
N GLY A 187 -5.02 -28.17 -6.29
CA GLY A 187 -5.12 -27.32 -7.49
C GLY A 187 -5.05 -25.80 -7.31
N TYR A 188 -4.96 -25.28 -6.08
CA TYR A 188 -4.89 -23.84 -5.86
C TYR A 188 -3.44 -23.30 -5.82
N PRO A 189 -3.21 -22.05 -6.29
CA PRO A 189 -1.88 -21.46 -6.32
C PRO A 189 -1.29 -21.41 -4.91
N VAL A 190 -0.05 -21.90 -4.79
CA VAL A 190 0.69 -21.93 -3.52
C VAL A 190 1.28 -20.55 -3.28
N SER A 191 1.16 -20.03 -2.06
CA SER A 191 1.77 -18.77 -1.66
C SER A 191 3.26 -18.72 -2.04
N ILE A 192 3.66 -17.74 -2.85
CA ILE A 192 5.05 -17.63 -3.31
C ILE A 192 5.80 -16.71 -2.35
N ASN A 193 6.64 -17.30 -1.49
CA ASN A 193 7.51 -16.50 -0.62
C ASN A 193 8.55 -15.75 -1.46
N GLY A 194 8.73 -14.47 -1.14
CA GLY A 194 9.71 -13.64 -1.79
C GLY A 194 11.13 -14.11 -1.51
N GLN A 195 11.96 -14.13 -2.54
CA GLN A 195 13.39 -14.37 -2.38
C GLN A 195 14.21 -13.24 -2.99
N TRP A 196 15.40 -13.09 -2.43
CA TRP A 196 16.32 -12.04 -2.81
C TRP A 196 16.92 -12.34 -4.19
N SER A 197 16.84 -11.37 -5.10
CA SER A 197 17.67 -11.36 -6.30
C SER A 197 19.16 -11.32 -5.94
N SER A 198 19.99 -11.64 -6.94
CA SER A 198 21.42 -11.43 -6.85
C SER A 198 21.76 -9.98 -6.50
N TRP A 199 22.82 -9.83 -5.72
CA TRP A 199 23.38 -8.53 -5.40
C TRP A 199 23.84 -7.81 -6.67
N SER A 200 23.55 -6.51 -6.78
CA SER A 200 24.02 -5.67 -7.88
C SER A 200 25.55 -5.74 -7.98
N SER A 201 26.06 -5.76 -9.19
CA SER A 201 27.50 -5.75 -9.44
C SER A 201 28.16 -4.53 -8.77
N ILE A 202 29.35 -4.75 -8.24
CA ILE A 202 30.16 -3.72 -7.63
C ILE A 202 31.34 -3.45 -8.55
N ASP A 203 31.57 -2.20 -8.91
CA ASP A 203 32.75 -1.76 -9.65
C ASP A 203 33.66 -0.91 -8.75
N CYS A 204 34.85 -1.45 -8.43
CA CYS A 204 35.86 -0.80 -7.60
C CYS A 204 36.32 0.57 -8.13
N ALA A 205 36.15 0.86 -9.42
CA ALA A 205 36.43 2.19 -9.97
C ALA A 205 35.47 3.27 -9.43
N GLN A 206 34.26 2.88 -9.00
CA GLN A 206 33.23 3.77 -8.44
C GLN A 206 33.33 3.94 -6.90
N CYS A 207 34.47 3.56 -6.33
CA CYS A 207 34.73 3.62 -4.90
C CYS A 207 34.52 5.05 -4.34
N SER A 208 33.54 5.19 -3.46
CA SER A 208 33.21 6.47 -2.83
C SER A 208 34.08 6.68 -1.59
N CYS A 209 34.94 7.68 -1.64
CA CYS A 209 35.74 8.11 -0.50
C CYS A 209 35.05 9.23 0.26
N GLY A 210 35.03 9.11 1.59
CA GLY A 210 34.59 10.19 2.46
C GLY A 210 35.56 11.38 2.40
N PRO A 211 35.09 12.61 2.66
CA PRO A 211 35.95 13.80 2.66
C PRO A 211 36.66 14.01 4.02
N VAL A 212 36.57 13.03 4.93
CA VAL A 212 37.13 13.07 6.30
C VAL A 212 38.46 12.32 6.38
N LEU A 213 39.43 12.92 7.05
CA LEU A 213 40.78 12.34 7.23
C LEU A 213 40.69 10.97 7.90
N GLY A 214 41.40 9.98 7.34
CA GLY A 214 41.38 8.60 7.82
C GLY A 214 40.10 7.84 7.49
N SER A 215 39.30 8.32 6.53
CA SER A 215 38.13 7.58 6.06
C SER A 215 38.53 6.40 5.18
N ILE A 216 37.69 5.36 5.26
CA ILE A 216 37.70 4.23 4.34
C ILE A 216 36.75 4.52 3.17
N GLY A 217 37.10 4.00 2.00
CA GLY A 217 36.23 4.00 0.84
C GLY A 217 35.30 2.81 0.89
N VAL A 218 34.01 3.03 0.66
CA VAL A 218 33.01 1.97 0.61
C VAL A 218 32.18 2.04 -0.67
N MET A 219 31.71 0.87 -1.10
CA MET A 219 30.76 0.70 -2.18
C MET A 219 29.50 0.05 -1.66
N ALA A 220 28.36 0.42 -2.23
CA ALA A 220 27.09 -0.18 -1.92
C ALA A 220 26.66 -1.12 -3.04
N SER A 221 26.17 -2.28 -2.66
CA SER A 221 25.45 -3.18 -3.54
C SER A 221 24.03 -3.34 -3.02
N SER A 222 23.07 -3.42 -3.93
CA SER A 222 21.65 -3.55 -3.62
C SER A 222 21.08 -4.81 -4.24
N ARG A 223 19.98 -5.29 -3.67
CA ARG A 223 19.18 -6.39 -4.22
C ARG A 223 17.71 -6.11 -4.00
N ALA A 224 16.88 -6.63 -4.89
CA ALA A 224 15.42 -6.56 -4.79
C ALA A 224 14.85 -7.91 -4.30
N CYS A 225 13.75 -7.86 -3.56
CA CYS A 225 12.98 -9.05 -3.22
C CYS A 225 12.12 -9.43 -4.43
N SER A 226 12.73 -10.12 -5.39
CA SER A 226 12.18 -10.27 -6.72
C SER A 226 12.50 -11.59 -7.42
N ASP A 227 13.10 -12.55 -6.73
CA ASP A 227 13.56 -13.80 -7.37
C ASP A 227 13.17 -15.06 -6.56
N PRO A 228 11.86 -15.35 -6.36
CA PRO A 228 10.71 -14.68 -6.97
C PRO A 228 10.19 -13.47 -6.17
N ILE A 229 9.38 -12.63 -6.83
CA ILE A 229 8.62 -11.57 -6.16
C ILE A 229 7.59 -12.26 -5.24
N PRO A 230 7.45 -11.85 -3.97
CA PRO A 230 6.40 -12.39 -3.12
C PRO A 230 5.02 -12.13 -3.74
N SER A 231 4.23 -13.18 -3.88
CA SER A 231 2.84 -13.14 -4.33
C SER A 231 1.99 -14.02 -3.43
N ASP A 232 0.67 -13.87 -3.55
CA ASP A 232 -0.26 -14.85 -3.00
C ASP A 232 -0.09 -15.06 -1.48
N GLY A 233 -0.06 -13.98 -0.71
CA GLY A 233 0.15 -14.06 0.75
C GLY A 233 1.53 -14.55 1.19
N GLY A 234 2.46 -14.75 0.24
CA GLY A 234 3.84 -15.12 0.51
C GLY A 234 4.60 -14.05 1.30
N ARG A 235 5.52 -14.48 2.15
CA ARG A 235 6.30 -13.59 3.01
C ARG A 235 7.25 -12.74 2.19
N THR A 236 7.41 -11.47 2.58
CA THR A 236 8.50 -10.63 2.06
C THR A 236 9.87 -11.16 2.47
N CYS A 237 10.92 -10.77 1.75
CA CYS A 237 12.27 -11.23 2.01
C CYS A 237 12.79 -10.73 3.37
N TYR A 238 13.38 -11.63 4.14
CA TYR A 238 14.02 -11.30 5.41
C TYR A 238 15.49 -10.89 5.20
N GLY A 239 15.94 -9.84 5.90
CA GLY A 239 17.32 -9.35 5.87
C GLY A 239 17.53 -8.07 5.07
N SER A 240 18.78 -7.67 4.87
CA SER A 240 19.11 -6.36 4.29
C SER A 240 19.03 -6.36 2.76
N LYS A 241 18.39 -5.33 2.19
CA LYS A 241 18.34 -5.06 0.75
C LYS A 241 19.59 -4.38 0.18
N ILE A 242 20.45 -3.84 1.06
CA ILE A 242 21.68 -3.14 0.71
C ILE A 242 22.80 -3.68 1.59
N ARG A 243 23.99 -3.88 1.01
CA ARG A 243 25.23 -4.20 1.70
C ARG A 243 26.31 -3.19 1.32
N ALA A 244 27.26 -2.95 2.22
CA ALA A 244 28.44 -2.15 1.95
C ALA A 244 29.67 -3.06 1.90
N SER A 245 30.57 -2.79 0.95
CA SER A 245 31.85 -3.47 0.79
C SER A 245 32.96 -2.42 0.82
N ILE A 246 34.02 -2.69 1.58
CA ILE A 246 35.18 -1.81 1.63
C ILE A 246 35.93 -1.94 0.31
N CYS A 247 36.20 -0.80 -0.32
CA CYS A 247 36.90 -0.72 -1.61
C CYS A 247 38.28 -0.06 -1.49
N LYS A 248 38.47 0.77 -0.47
CA LYS A 248 39.75 1.37 -0.11
C LYS A 248 39.88 1.42 1.40
N GLU A 249 40.96 0.87 1.93
CA GLU A 249 41.27 0.94 3.36
C GLU A 249 41.73 2.33 3.79
N PHE A 250 42.19 3.15 2.84
CA PHE A 250 42.63 4.51 3.10
C PHE A 250 42.28 5.45 1.94
N CYS A 251 41.59 6.54 2.26
CA CYS A 251 41.25 7.60 1.30
C CYS A 251 42.20 8.81 1.48
N PRO A 252 43.16 9.04 0.56
CA PRO A 252 44.21 10.04 0.73
C PRO A 252 43.76 11.49 0.48
N PHE A 253 42.63 11.70 -0.20
CA PHE A 253 42.16 13.02 -0.64
C PHE A 253 41.15 13.69 0.32
N ALA A 254 41.14 13.30 1.57
CA ALA A 254 40.25 13.87 2.57
C ALA A 254 40.67 15.30 2.96
N LYS A 255 39.70 16.22 2.96
CA LYS A 255 39.94 17.67 3.14
C LYS A 255 39.58 18.17 4.54
N PHE A 256 38.89 17.36 5.34
CA PHE A 256 38.32 17.78 6.61
C PHE A 256 38.74 16.86 7.76
N THR A 257 39.04 17.44 8.92
CA THR A 257 39.02 16.69 10.18
C THR A 257 37.56 16.32 10.51
N SER A 258 37.34 15.23 11.25
CA SER A 258 35.99 14.83 11.70
C SER A 258 35.21 16.01 12.30
N LYS A 259 35.83 16.78 13.20
CA LYS A 259 35.24 17.96 13.85
C LYS A 259 34.83 19.05 12.84
N SER A 260 35.70 19.37 11.88
CA SER A 260 35.42 20.37 10.85
C SER A 260 34.32 19.92 9.88
N TYR A 261 34.28 18.62 9.56
CA TYR A 261 33.28 18.05 8.68
C TYR A 261 31.89 18.05 9.32
N VAL A 262 31.78 17.63 10.58
CA VAL A 262 30.53 17.66 11.36
C VAL A 262 29.97 19.08 11.41
N LYS A 263 30.82 20.06 11.74
CA LYS A 263 30.44 21.49 11.75
C LYS A 263 29.92 21.95 10.38
N ARG A 264 30.59 21.56 9.30
CA ARG A 264 30.16 21.91 7.93
C ARG A 264 28.78 21.35 7.58
N VAL A 265 28.54 20.07 7.85
CA VAL A 265 27.26 19.40 7.58
C VAL A 265 26.14 20.04 8.42
N CYS A 266 26.37 20.26 9.72
CA CYS A 266 25.38 20.90 10.58
C CYS A 266 25.08 22.36 10.19
N LEU A 267 26.08 23.12 9.72
CA LEU A 267 25.86 24.46 9.17
C LEU A 267 25.07 24.44 7.86
N GLU A 268 25.38 23.51 6.96
CA GLU A 268 24.64 23.35 5.71
C GLU A 268 23.18 22.97 6.00
N ARG A 269 22.95 22.10 6.99
CA ARG A 269 21.60 21.76 7.44
C ARG A 269 20.88 22.95 8.06
N LYS A 270 21.54 23.75 8.92
CA LYS A 270 20.97 25.00 9.45
C LYS A 270 20.55 25.96 8.33
N ARG A 271 21.30 26.00 7.21
CA ARG A 271 20.95 26.84 6.05
C ARG A 271 19.79 26.29 5.24
N ARG A 272 19.69 24.97 5.07
CA ARG A 272 18.63 24.32 4.27
C ARG A 272 17.34 24.09 5.05
N SER A 273 17.43 23.98 6.38
CA SER A 273 16.30 23.86 7.29
C SER A 273 15.86 25.25 7.72
N PHE A 274 14.58 25.58 7.64
CA PHE A 274 14.01 26.80 8.25
C PHE A 274 13.95 26.73 9.79
N ASP A 275 14.81 25.91 10.42
CA ASP A 275 14.87 25.74 11.87
C ASP A 275 16.00 26.61 12.45
N TYR A 276 15.63 27.82 12.87
CA TYR A 276 16.54 28.82 13.42
C TYR A 276 17.23 28.38 14.73
N ALA A 277 16.69 27.37 15.41
CA ALA A 277 17.24 26.87 16.68
C ALA A 277 18.43 25.91 16.51
N LEU A 278 18.77 25.51 15.28
CA LEU A 278 20.00 24.73 15.02
C LEU A 278 21.24 25.59 15.27
N LEU A 279 22.20 25.07 16.04
CA LEU A 279 23.44 25.79 16.38
C LEU A 279 24.49 25.74 15.27
N GLY A 280 24.33 24.85 14.28
CA GLY A 280 25.33 24.63 13.24
C GLY A 280 26.58 23.89 13.73
N THR A 281 26.51 23.30 14.91
CA THR A 281 27.58 22.48 15.51
C THR A 281 27.01 21.12 15.90
N GLY A 282 27.90 20.14 16.08
CA GLY A 282 27.50 18.76 16.30
C GLY A 282 28.64 17.86 16.76
N ILE A 283 28.31 16.61 17.07
CA ILE A 283 29.28 15.57 17.41
C ILE A 283 29.17 14.37 16.47
N ARG A 284 30.29 13.65 16.31
CA ARG A 284 30.37 12.34 15.66
C ARG A 284 30.31 11.26 16.74
N LEU A 285 29.35 10.33 16.63
CA LEU A 285 29.33 9.13 17.46
C LEU A 285 30.23 8.06 16.83
N VAL A 286 31.30 7.69 17.53
CA VAL A 286 32.35 6.77 17.03
C VAL A 286 32.05 5.29 17.36
N ASN A 287 31.23 5.04 18.39
CA ASN A 287 30.92 3.71 18.93
C ASN A 287 29.47 3.28 18.73
N SER A 288 28.71 3.97 17.87
CA SER A 288 27.43 3.46 17.42
C SER A 288 27.71 2.58 16.21
N PRO A 289 27.75 1.24 16.33
CA PRO A 289 27.69 0.43 15.13
C PRO A 289 26.42 0.89 14.43
N CYS A 290 26.54 1.30 13.17
CA CYS A 290 25.41 1.19 12.26
C CYS A 290 25.00 -0.28 12.33
N LYS A 291 24.10 -0.64 13.27
CA LYS A 291 23.34 -1.88 13.14
C LYS A 291 22.75 -1.75 11.74
N ILE A 292 23.14 -2.66 10.86
CA ILE A 292 22.89 -2.74 9.41
C ILE A 292 21.36 -2.84 9.09
N LEU A 293 20.51 -2.37 10.01
CA LEU A 293 19.07 -2.46 10.09
C LEU A 293 18.50 -1.09 10.49
N ARG A 294 18.41 -0.19 9.52
CA ARG A 294 17.22 0.63 9.23
C ARG A 294 17.54 1.50 8.01
N HIS A 295 17.07 1.01 6.87
CA HIS A 295 16.66 1.79 5.69
C HIS A 295 17.46 3.07 5.39
N ILE A 296 18.32 2.94 4.39
CA ILE A 296 19.08 4.00 3.73
C ILE A 296 18.20 5.18 3.30
N TRP A 297 18.67 6.38 3.66
CA TRP A 297 18.10 7.74 3.49
C TRP A 297 16.71 7.94 4.05
N PHE A 298 16.66 8.37 5.31
CA PHE A 298 15.52 9.09 5.85
C PHE A 298 15.91 10.55 6.07
N HIS A 299 15.23 11.45 5.37
CA HIS A 299 14.97 12.80 5.88
C HIS A 299 13.89 12.68 6.95
N SER A 300 14.24 12.29 8.16
CA SER A 300 13.31 12.39 9.30
C SER A 300 14.05 12.79 10.57
N GLY A 301 13.62 13.89 11.18
CA GLY A 301 14.03 14.26 12.52
C GLY A 301 13.40 13.30 13.51
N TYR A 302 14.21 12.57 14.27
CA TYR A 302 13.77 11.79 15.42
C TYR A 302 14.17 12.51 16.69
N SER A 303 13.24 12.64 17.64
CA SER A 303 13.53 13.05 19.02
C SER A 303 13.86 11.80 19.84
N LEU A 304 15.09 11.68 20.34
CA LEU A 304 15.37 10.72 21.42
C LEU A 304 14.87 11.34 22.73
N ARG A 305 13.91 10.68 23.39
CA ARG A 305 13.60 10.92 24.81
C ARG A 305 14.11 9.72 25.58
N ASP A 306 15.25 9.86 26.26
CA ASP A 306 15.38 9.36 27.63
C ASP A 306 16.65 9.87 28.29
N THR A 307 16.44 10.64 29.36
CA THR A 307 17.14 10.76 30.67
C THR A 307 17.18 12.21 31.11
N ASP A 308 16.84 12.40 32.39
CA ASP A 308 16.35 13.61 33.02
C ASP A 308 17.16 14.91 32.84
N GLU A 309 16.39 16.00 32.92
CA GLU A 309 16.74 17.42 32.94
C GLU A 309 17.37 18.06 31.68
N HIS A 310 16.59 18.99 31.11
CA HIS A 310 16.83 19.84 29.92
C HIS A 310 16.47 19.18 28.58
N ASN A 311 15.36 19.64 27.99
CA ASN A 311 14.83 19.22 26.68
C ASN A 311 15.85 19.47 25.54
N LEU A 312 16.76 18.52 25.31
CA LEU A 312 17.67 18.51 24.17
C LEU A 312 16.98 17.84 22.97
N HIS A 313 16.48 18.64 22.01
CA HIS A 313 16.00 18.12 20.73
C HIS A 313 17.19 17.85 19.80
N ILE A 314 17.51 16.57 19.62
CA ILE A 314 18.67 16.08 18.85
C ILE A 314 18.25 15.82 17.39
N TYR A 315 18.89 16.47 16.42
CA TYR A 315 18.72 16.13 14.99
C TYR A 315 19.78 15.12 14.56
N ILE A 316 19.35 13.93 14.13
CA ILE A 316 20.22 12.84 13.70
C ILE A 316 20.17 12.73 12.18
N GLU A 317 21.30 12.97 11.51
CA GLU A 317 21.47 12.62 10.10
C GLU A 317 22.16 11.26 10.01
N GLN A 318 21.41 10.21 9.65
CA GLN A 318 21.95 8.86 9.42
C GLN A 318 22.38 8.71 7.96
N SER A 319 23.70 8.73 7.71
CA SER A 319 24.27 8.29 6.43
C SER A 319 24.92 6.91 6.62
N CYS A 320 24.11 5.85 6.56
CA CYS A 320 24.59 4.46 6.73
C CYS A 320 25.51 3.98 5.59
N LEU A 321 25.64 4.76 4.51
CA LEU A 321 26.68 4.55 3.49
C LEU A 321 28.08 4.97 3.97
N ARG A 322 28.22 5.54 5.18
CA ARG A 322 29.46 6.15 5.66
C ARG A 322 29.87 5.72 7.08
N ASN A 323 29.19 4.74 7.67
CA ASN A 323 29.46 4.24 9.04
C ASN A 323 29.53 5.33 10.12
N GLU A 324 28.81 6.44 9.96
CA GLU A 324 28.85 7.56 10.91
C GLU A 324 27.44 8.09 11.19
N ILE A 325 27.13 8.30 12.48
CA ILE A 325 25.95 9.07 12.93
C ILE A 325 26.42 10.48 13.30
N LEU A 326 25.83 11.48 12.64
CA LEU A 326 26.07 12.89 12.92
C LEU A 326 24.89 13.46 13.69
N ILE A 327 25.19 14.06 14.84
CA ILE A 327 24.20 14.75 15.68
C ILE A 327 24.44 16.24 15.57
N CYS A 328 23.45 17.00 15.10
CA CYS A 328 23.48 18.46 15.13
C CYS A 328 22.72 18.97 16.35
N PHE A 329 23.34 19.88 17.10
CA PHE A 329 22.76 20.43 18.31
C PHE A 329 21.76 21.54 18.02
N ARG A 330 20.68 21.55 18.81
CA ARG A 330 19.69 22.62 18.89
C ARG A 330 19.90 23.37 20.21
N GLY A 331 19.86 24.69 20.19
CA GLY A 331 19.93 25.52 21.40
C GLY A 331 18.60 26.20 21.67
N THR A 332 18.32 26.49 22.94
CA THR A 332 17.30 27.46 23.34
C THR A 332 17.90 28.87 23.24
N LEU A 333 17.24 29.76 22.49
CA LEU A 333 17.53 31.19 22.52
C LEU A 333 16.97 31.74 23.85
N ASP A 334 17.82 31.86 24.87
CA ASP A 334 17.52 32.76 25.99
C ASP A 334 17.75 34.19 25.52
N TYR A 335 16.64 34.90 25.23
CA TYR A 335 16.64 36.35 25.19
C TYR A 335 16.72 36.85 26.63
N LYS A 336 17.82 37.52 26.99
CA LYS A 336 17.85 38.52 28.04
C LYS A 336 17.93 39.89 27.38
#